data_AF-A0A2R6EC10-F1
#
_entry.id   AF-A0A2R6EC10-F1
#
_cell.length_a   1.000
_cell.length_b   1.000
_cell.length_c   1.000
_cell.angle_alpha   90.00
_cell.angle_beta   90.00
_cell.angle_gamma   90.00
#
_symmetry.space_group_name_H-M   'P 1'
#
loop_
_entity.id
_entity.type
_entity.pdbx_description
1 polymer ?
#
loop_
_entity_poly.entity_id
_entity_poly.type
_entity_poly.pdbx_seq_one_letter_code
_entity_poly.pdbx_strand_id
1 'polypeptide(L)'
;MESLVGTAESSGLSRLLYKAVGYAITLGFVAFFALLALGGADRAYLVEVFVAWFAVNAVLAGGMARLAGARWPSALVGGGVAWLTSINPLLAPGWFAGYVELRYRAVSVADIDTLNAILDDESAPIAEIVTRLREVPLFRLILVVALTNVGSMLASLVVFPAILPWLSADIGGVAAVGDLLVEGARNGAETLWGVLT
;
A
#
# COMPACT_ATOMS: atom_id res chain seq x y z
N MET A 1 -9.47 -24.08 -34.16
CA MET A 1 -9.48 -23.84 -32.70
C MET A 1 -8.60 -22.64 -32.44
N GLU A 2 -9.20 -21.46 -32.41
CA GLU A 2 -8.53 -20.25 -31.92
C GLU A 2 -8.30 -20.43 -30.41
N SER A 3 -7.08 -20.14 -29.94
CA SER A 3 -6.76 -20.29 -28.52
C SER A 3 -7.56 -19.26 -27.72
N LEU A 4 -8.42 -19.74 -26.83
CA LEU A 4 -9.23 -18.93 -25.88
C LEU A 4 -8.41 -18.22 -24.80
N VAL A 5 -7.09 -18.17 -24.97
CA VAL A 5 -6.16 -17.57 -24.02
C VAL A 5 -5.53 -16.38 -24.74
N GLY A 6 -5.88 -15.17 -24.32
CA GLY A 6 -5.19 -13.98 -24.77
C GLY A 6 -3.71 -14.10 -24.40
N THR A 7 -2.84 -14.19 -25.40
CA THR A 7 -1.41 -14.01 -25.17
C THR A 7 -1.21 -12.54 -24.85
N ALA A 8 -1.01 -12.22 -23.58
CA ALA A 8 -0.59 -10.88 -23.19
C ALA A 8 0.79 -10.62 -23.83
N GLU A 9 0.79 -10.02 -25.02
CA GLU A 9 1.98 -9.43 -25.64
C GLU A 9 2.36 -8.17 -24.83
N SER A 10 2.75 -8.36 -23.57
CA SER A 10 3.50 -7.34 -22.86
C SER A 10 4.85 -7.25 -23.58
N SER A 11 5.08 -6.20 -24.35
CA SER A 11 6.39 -5.92 -24.96
C SER A 11 7.47 -6.06 -23.88
N GLY A 12 8.62 -6.68 -24.20
CA GLY A 12 9.65 -7.00 -23.21
C GLY A 12 10.06 -5.79 -22.34
N LEU A 13 9.95 -4.58 -22.91
CA LEU A 13 10.18 -3.30 -22.24
C LEU A 13 9.18 -3.03 -21.09
N SER A 14 7.87 -3.21 -21.32
CA SER A 14 6.85 -2.97 -20.30
C SER A 14 7.04 -3.85 -19.06
N ARG A 15 7.40 -5.12 -19.27
CA ARG A 15 7.70 -6.09 -18.21
C ARG A 15 8.96 -5.71 -17.43
N LEU A 16 9.99 -5.21 -18.13
CA LEU A 16 11.22 -4.73 -17.51
C LEU A 16 10.95 -3.50 -16.64
N LEU A 17 10.22 -2.52 -17.16
CA LEU A 17 9.85 -1.29 -16.44
C LEU A 17 9.04 -1.61 -15.18
N TYR A 18 8.03 -2.48 -15.27
CA TYR A 18 7.24 -2.91 -14.12
C TYR A 18 8.10 -3.49 -13.00
N LYS A 19 9.02 -4.40 -13.34
CA LYS A 19 9.96 -4.98 -12.36
C LYS A 19 10.91 -3.93 -11.79
N ALA A 20 11.45 -3.07 -12.65
CA ALA A 20 12.37 -2.01 -12.24
C ALA A 20 11.72 -1.05 -11.24
N VAL A 21 10.49 -0.61 -11.50
CA VAL A 21 9.73 0.28 -10.59
C VAL A 21 9.47 -0.43 -9.26
N GLY A 22 9.02 -1.69 -9.28
CA GLY A 22 8.80 -2.46 -8.06
C GLY A 22 10.05 -2.55 -7.19
N TYR A 23 11.18 -2.95 -7.79
CA TYR A 23 12.46 -3.03 -7.09
C TYR A 23 12.99 -1.67 -6.64
N ALA A 24 12.80 -0.61 -7.42
CA ALA A 24 13.21 0.74 -7.04
C ALA A 24 12.47 1.23 -5.79
N ILE A 25 11.18 0.96 -5.67
CA ILE A 25 10.40 1.32 -4.47
C ILE A 25 10.88 0.52 -3.26
N THR A 26 11.01 -0.81 -3.41
CA THR A 26 11.53 -1.68 -2.35
C THR A 26 12.91 -1.23 -1.86
N LEU A 27 13.84 -1.01 -2.80
CA LEU A 27 15.19 -0.57 -2.50
C LEU A 27 15.18 0.83 -1.90
N GLY A 28 14.36 1.75 -2.41
CA GLY A 28 14.21 3.10 -1.89
C GLY A 28 13.76 3.13 -0.44
N PHE A 29 12.77 2.30 -0.07
CA PHE A 29 12.30 2.20 1.31
C PHE A 29 13.38 1.65 2.25
N VAL A 30 14.06 0.57 1.86
CA VAL A 30 15.14 -0.02 2.67
C VAL A 30 16.33 0.94 2.76
N ALA A 31 16.70 1.57 1.65
CA ALA A 31 17.78 2.55 1.58
C ALA A 31 17.49 3.76 2.45
N PHE A 32 16.23 4.24 2.51
CA PHE A 32 15.85 5.36 3.37
C PHE A 32 16.24 5.09 4.84
N PHE A 33 15.83 3.95 5.41
CA PHE A 33 16.20 3.60 6.79
C PHE A 33 17.69 3.31 6.96
N ALA A 34 18.31 2.64 5.99
CA ALA A 34 19.74 2.35 6.05
C ALA A 34 20.60 3.63 6.01
N LEU A 35 20.25 4.59 5.15
CA LEU A 35 20.93 5.87 5.03
C LEU A 35 20.73 6.72 6.28
N LEU A 36 19.53 6.77 6.86
CA LEU A 36 19.35 7.46 8.15
C LEU A 36 20.25 6.87 9.23
N ALA A 37 20.34 5.54 9.34
CA ALA A 37 21.22 4.88 10.30
C ALA A 37 22.71 5.18 10.04
N LEU A 38 23.15 5.13 8.78
CA LEU A 38 24.53 5.45 8.39
C LEU A 38 24.87 6.94 8.56
N GLY A 39 23.86 7.82 8.45
CA GLY A 39 23.99 9.26 8.68
C GLY A 39 24.07 9.63 10.16
N GLY A 40 23.93 8.66 11.07
CA GLY A 40 24.00 8.88 12.51
C GLY A 40 22.67 9.24 13.16
N ALA A 41 21.54 8.93 12.52
CA ALA A 41 20.23 9.10 13.14
C ALA A 41 20.14 8.28 14.44
N ASP A 42 19.62 8.90 15.49
CA ASP A 42 19.44 8.22 16.78
C ASP A 42 18.49 7.02 16.66
N ARG A 43 18.74 5.97 17.43
CA ARG A 43 17.93 4.75 17.43
C ARG A 43 16.47 5.04 17.79
N ALA A 44 16.21 5.93 18.74
CA ALA A 44 14.85 6.30 19.14
C ALA A 44 14.11 6.93 17.97
N TYR A 45 14.75 7.86 17.23
CA TYR A 45 14.16 8.48 16.05
C TYR A 45 13.86 7.46 14.94
N LEU A 46 14.78 6.55 14.64
CA LEU A 46 14.54 5.48 13.66
C LEU A 46 13.32 4.61 14.02
N VAL A 47 13.20 4.25 15.29
CA VAL A 47 12.05 3.48 15.80
C VAL A 47 10.77 4.30 15.72
N GLU A 48 10.81 5.58 16.10
CA GLU A 48 9.66 6.47 16.06
C GLU A 48 9.12 6.64 14.63
N VAL A 49 9.99 6.93 13.67
CA VAL A 49 9.64 7.03 12.24
C VAL A 49 9.02 5.74 11.73
N PHE A 50 9.61 4.58 12.08
CA PHE A 50 9.07 3.29 11.68
C PHE A 50 7.70 2.99 12.32
N VAL A 51 7.56 3.24 13.62
CA VAL A 51 6.30 3.04 14.36
C VAL A 51 5.22 3.97 13.84
N ALA A 52 5.54 5.23 13.55
CA ALA A 52 4.61 6.16 12.93
C ALA A 52 4.17 5.68 11.53
N TRP A 53 5.12 5.21 10.71
CA TRP A 53 4.82 4.63 9.39
C TRP A 53 3.85 3.46 9.50
N PHE A 54 4.14 2.53 10.41
CA PHE A 54 3.30 1.36 10.70
C PHE A 54 1.91 1.79 11.19
N ALA A 55 1.84 2.69 12.18
CA ALA A 55 0.59 3.10 12.82
C ALA A 55 -0.34 3.83 11.85
N VAL A 56 0.19 4.79 11.08
CA VAL A 56 -0.60 5.54 10.09
C VAL A 56 -1.17 4.60 9.03
N ASN A 57 -0.37 3.68 8.51
CA ASN A 57 -0.83 2.66 7.56
C ASN A 57 -1.90 1.75 8.19
N ALA A 58 -1.66 1.24 9.39
CA ALA A 58 -2.59 0.34 10.06
C ALA A 58 -3.96 1.00 10.32
N VAL A 59 -3.95 2.24 10.81
CA VAL A 59 -5.16 2.99 11.12
C VAL A 59 -5.94 3.35 9.85
N LEU A 60 -5.29 3.88 8.81
CA LEU A 60 -6.02 4.29 7.61
C LEU A 60 -6.44 3.11 6.75
N ALA A 61 -5.58 2.11 6.51
CA ALA A 61 -5.97 0.94 5.73
C ALA A 61 -7.04 0.12 6.44
N GLY A 62 -6.86 -0.16 7.74
CA GLY A 62 -7.85 -0.88 8.55
C GLY A 62 -9.15 -0.07 8.74
N GLY A 63 -9.04 1.25 8.94
CA GLY A 63 -10.18 2.15 9.03
C GLY A 63 -10.99 2.20 7.74
N MET A 64 -10.33 2.33 6.59
CA MET A 64 -10.99 2.32 5.28
C MET A 64 -11.60 0.95 4.96
N ALA A 65 -10.95 -0.15 5.34
CA ALA A 65 -11.56 -1.48 5.27
C ALA A 65 -12.84 -1.53 6.12
N ARG A 66 -12.81 -0.96 7.33
CA ARG A 66 -13.97 -0.94 8.23
C ARG A 66 -15.11 -0.08 7.68
N LEU A 67 -14.79 1.05 7.05
CA LEU A 67 -15.74 1.91 6.34
C LEU A 67 -16.34 1.22 5.12
N ALA A 68 -15.58 0.36 4.44
CA ALA A 68 -16.07 -0.49 3.36
C ALA A 68 -17.02 -1.61 3.83
N GLY A 69 -17.18 -1.78 5.15
CA GLY A 69 -18.01 -2.81 5.74
C GLY A 69 -17.30 -4.15 5.98
N ALA A 70 -15.96 -4.16 5.98
CA ALA A 70 -15.19 -5.35 6.35
C ALA A 70 -15.44 -5.77 7.80
N ARG A 71 -15.31 -7.07 8.07
CA ARG A 71 -15.30 -7.57 9.45
C ARG A 71 -14.00 -7.20 10.15
N TRP A 72 -14.05 -7.13 11.48
CA TRP A 72 -12.89 -6.79 12.30
C TRP A 72 -11.64 -7.62 11.99
N PRO A 73 -11.70 -8.97 11.87
CA PRO A 73 -10.51 -9.74 11.51
C PRO A 73 -9.90 -9.32 10.17
N SER A 74 -10.73 -9.07 9.16
CA SER A 74 -10.30 -8.63 7.82
C SER A 74 -9.65 -7.25 7.88
N ALA A 75 -10.26 -6.31 8.61
CA ALA A 75 -9.74 -4.95 8.79
C ALA A 75 -8.43 -4.92 9.58
N LEU A 76 -8.32 -5.72 10.65
CA LEU A 76 -7.10 -5.84 11.45
C LEU A 76 -5.96 -6.47 10.65
N VAL A 77 -6.24 -7.49 9.85
CA VAL A 77 -5.23 -8.11 8.97
C VAL A 77 -4.80 -7.12 7.89
N GLY A 78 -5.74 -6.50 7.18
CA GLY A 78 -5.44 -5.48 6.16
C GLY A 78 -4.62 -4.32 6.71
N GLY A 79 -5.01 -3.76 7.86
CA GLY A 79 -4.25 -2.71 8.54
C GLY A 79 -2.87 -3.18 8.99
N GLY A 80 -2.79 -4.32 9.67
CA GLY A 80 -1.54 -4.83 10.24
C GLY A 80 -0.46 -5.15 9.22
N VAL A 81 -0.84 -5.44 7.97
CA VAL A 81 0.11 -5.71 6.87
C VAL A 81 0.28 -4.54 5.90
N ALA A 82 -0.46 -3.43 6.06
CA ALA A 82 -0.45 -2.32 5.11
C ALA A 82 0.93 -1.67 4.91
N TRP A 83 1.74 -1.61 5.96
CA TRP A 83 3.12 -1.11 5.88
C TRP A 83 4.03 -1.98 4.97
N LEU A 84 3.71 -3.26 4.76
CA LEU A 84 4.50 -4.14 3.91
C LEU A 84 4.43 -3.75 2.44
N THR A 85 3.39 -3.05 2.00
CA THR A 85 3.27 -2.55 0.62
C THR A 85 4.39 -1.56 0.28
N SER A 86 4.88 -0.82 1.28
CA SER A 86 6.00 0.12 1.13
C SER A 86 7.31 -0.62 0.87
N ILE A 87 7.47 -1.82 1.44
CA ILE A 87 8.60 -2.71 1.19
C ILE A 87 8.41 -3.46 -0.12
N ASN A 88 7.21 -3.97 -0.42
CA ASN A 88 6.92 -4.67 -1.66
C ASN A 88 5.58 -4.20 -2.22
N PRO A 89 5.59 -3.35 -3.27
CA PRO A 89 4.37 -2.82 -3.88
C PRO A 89 3.37 -3.86 -4.37
N LEU A 90 3.80 -5.11 -4.55
CA LEU A 90 2.95 -6.22 -4.98
C LEU A 90 2.08 -6.77 -3.84
N LEU A 91 2.48 -6.52 -2.59
CA LEU A 91 1.79 -7.00 -1.39
C LEU A 91 0.78 -5.96 -0.89
N ALA A 92 -0.28 -5.71 -1.67
CA ALA A 92 -1.32 -4.76 -1.29
C ALA A 92 -2.19 -5.31 -0.13
N PRO A 93 -2.47 -4.51 0.93
CA PRO A 93 -3.20 -4.98 2.11
C PRO A 93 -4.61 -5.44 1.82
N GLY A 94 -5.24 -4.89 0.77
CA GLY A 94 -6.56 -5.27 0.33
C GLY A 94 -6.66 -6.75 -0.05
N TRP A 95 -5.59 -7.36 -0.58
CA TRP A 95 -5.58 -8.79 -0.88
C TRP A 95 -5.68 -9.64 0.39
N PHE A 96 -4.95 -9.24 1.43
CA PHE A 96 -4.98 -9.92 2.72
C PHE A 96 -6.32 -9.72 3.43
N ALA A 97 -6.85 -8.48 3.43
CA ALA A 97 -8.17 -8.18 3.95
C ALA A 97 -9.25 -8.97 3.21
N GLY A 98 -9.20 -9.01 1.87
CA GLY A 98 -10.14 -9.74 1.03
C GLY A 98 -10.07 -11.26 1.25
N TYR A 99 -8.87 -11.83 1.35
CA TYR A 99 -8.69 -13.26 1.66
C TYR A 99 -9.35 -13.65 3.00
N VAL A 100 -9.21 -12.81 4.03
CA VAL A 100 -9.85 -13.04 5.32
C VAL A 100 -11.36 -12.81 5.24
N GLU A 101 -11.80 -11.77 4.52
CA GLU A 101 -13.23 -11.44 4.36
C GLU A 101 -14.00 -12.56 3.64
N LEU A 102 -13.38 -13.25 2.68
CA LEU A 102 -13.96 -14.42 1.99
C LEU A 102 -14.35 -15.55 2.94
N ARG A 103 -13.73 -15.66 4.13
CA ARG A 103 -14.12 -16.66 5.14
C ARG A 103 -15.48 -16.34 5.78
N TYR A 104 -15.95 -15.11 5.63
CA TYR A 104 -17.18 -14.62 6.25
C TYR A 104 -18.23 -14.12 5.24
N ARG A 105 -17.84 -13.98 3.98
CA ARG A 105 -18.67 -13.50 2.89
C ARG A 105 -18.54 -14.47 1.72
N ALA A 106 -19.55 -15.32 1.56
CA ALA A 106 -19.67 -16.16 0.39
C ALA A 106 -19.92 -15.26 -0.84
N VAL A 107 -19.15 -15.49 -1.90
CA VAL A 107 -19.30 -14.82 -3.20
C VAL A 107 -19.53 -15.90 -4.26
N SER A 108 -20.27 -15.55 -5.30
CA SER A 108 -20.61 -16.47 -6.40
C SER A 108 -20.21 -15.88 -7.75
N VAL A 109 -19.99 -16.74 -8.75
CA VAL A 109 -19.82 -16.29 -10.14
C VAL A 109 -21.09 -15.61 -10.65
N ALA A 110 -22.28 -16.04 -10.18
CA ALA A 110 -23.57 -15.42 -10.51
C ALA A 110 -23.70 -13.97 -9.98
N ASP A 111 -22.85 -13.56 -9.03
CA ASP A 111 -22.81 -12.16 -8.60
C ASP A 111 -22.36 -11.26 -9.75
N ILE A 112 -21.52 -11.75 -10.67
CA ILE A 112 -21.04 -10.98 -11.83
C ILE A 112 -22.20 -10.61 -12.75
N ASP A 113 -23.07 -11.57 -13.06
CA ASP A 113 -24.26 -11.33 -13.90
C ASP A 113 -25.18 -10.30 -13.24
N THR A 114 -25.33 -10.38 -11.92
CA THR A 114 -26.11 -9.42 -11.13
C THR A 114 -25.50 -8.02 -11.20
N LEU A 115 -24.17 -7.90 -11.08
CA LEU A 115 -23.47 -6.63 -11.20
C LEU A 115 -23.63 -6.02 -12.59
N ASN A 116 -23.48 -6.82 -13.65
CA ASN A 116 -23.66 -6.37 -15.03
C ASN A 116 -25.09 -5.85 -15.25
N ALA A 117 -26.09 -6.60 -14.83
CA ALA A 117 -27.49 -6.18 -14.93
C ALA A 117 -27.81 -4.88 -14.17
N ILE A 118 -27.12 -4.62 -13.05
CA ILE A 118 -27.23 -3.34 -12.34
C ILE A 118 -26.54 -2.22 -13.12
N LEU A 119 -25.33 -2.47 -13.64
CA LEU A 119 -24.54 -1.46 -14.36
C LEU A 119 -25.11 -1.10 -15.74
N ASP A 120 -25.86 -2.00 -16.37
CA ASP A 120 -26.53 -1.77 -17.66
C ASP A 120 -27.78 -0.88 -17.55
N ASP A 121 -28.25 -0.59 -16.32
CA ASP A 121 -29.38 0.31 -16.08
C ASP A 121 -28.96 1.78 -16.15
N GLU A 122 -28.85 2.30 -17.38
CA GLU A 122 -28.48 3.69 -17.66
C GLU A 122 -29.57 4.71 -17.25
N SER A 123 -30.77 4.24 -16.90
CA SER A 123 -31.91 5.09 -16.56
C SER A 123 -31.96 5.48 -15.09
N ALA A 124 -31.33 4.68 -14.23
CA ALA A 124 -31.33 4.89 -12.79
C ALA A 124 -30.30 5.96 -12.35
N PRO A 125 -30.60 6.75 -11.30
CA PRO A 125 -29.62 7.66 -10.71
C PRO A 125 -28.40 6.90 -10.15
N ILE A 126 -27.20 7.48 -10.26
CA ILE A 126 -25.94 6.88 -9.77
C ILE A 126 -26.04 6.45 -8.30
N ALA A 127 -26.69 7.23 -7.44
CA ALA A 127 -26.86 6.88 -6.03
C ALA A 127 -27.63 5.58 -5.82
N GLU A 128 -28.64 5.31 -6.65
CA GLU A 128 -29.42 4.08 -6.64
C GLU A 128 -28.59 2.91 -7.14
N ILE A 129 -27.86 3.08 -8.25
CA ILE A 129 -26.93 2.08 -8.78
C ILE A 129 -25.93 1.64 -7.70
N VAL A 130 -25.27 2.59 -7.03
CA VAL A 130 -24.29 2.25 -5.99
C VAL A 130 -24.96 1.55 -4.79
N THR A 131 -26.20 1.92 -4.45
CA THR A 131 -26.95 1.25 -3.39
C THR A 131 -27.22 -0.21 -3.75
N ARG A 132 -27.72 -0.49 -4.96
CA ARG A 132 -27.93 -1.85 -5.49
C ARG A 132 -26.63 -2.65 -5.55
N LEU A 133 -25.54 -2.04 -6.04
CA LEU A 133 -24.22 -2.70 -6.07
C LEU A 133 -23.77 -3.14 -4.66
N ARG A 134 -24.00 -2.31 -3.63
CA ARG A 134 -23.65 -2.65 -2.23
C ARG A 134 -24.47 -3.81 -1.66
N GLU A 135 -25.57 -4.22 -2.29
CA GLU A 135 -26.32 -5.40 -1.86
C GLU A 135 -25.63 -6.70 -2.34
N VAL A 136 -24.84 -6.63 -3.41
CA VAL A 136 -24.17 -7.78 -4.02
C VAL A 136 -22.93 -8.21 -3.20
N PRO A 137 -22.78 -9.51 -2.87
CA PRO A 137 -21.63 -10.01 -2.11
C PRO A 137 -20.27 -9.70 -2.72
N LEU A 138 -20.09 -10.00 -4.01
CA LEU A 138 -18.85 -9.73 -4.74
C LEU A 138 -18.44 -8.25 -4.71
N PHE A 139 -19.37 -7.32 -4.96
CA PHE A 139 -19.05 -5.89 -4.94
C PHE A 139 -18.59 -5.41 -3.56
N ARG A 140 -19.22 -5.89 -2.49
CA ARG A 140 -18.78 -5.58 -1.12
C ARG A 140 -17.37 -6.10 -0.83
N LEU A 141 -17.01 -7.28 -1.33
CA LEU A 141 -15.63 -7.77 -1.23
C LEU A 141 -14.64 -6.86 -1.98
N ILE A 142 -14.97 -6.51 -3.23
CA ILE A 142 -14.15 -5.62 -4.05
C ILE A 142 -13.98 -4.25 -3.36
N LEU A 143 -15.06 -3.71 -2.80
CA LEU A 143 -15.03 -2.44 -2.06
C LEU A 143 -14.10 -2.51 -0.85
N VAL A 144 -14.13 -3.61 -0.09
CA VAL A 144 -13.20 -3.83 1.04
C VAL A 144 -11.76 -3.82 0.57
N VAL A 145 -11.43 -4.62 -0.46
CA VAL A 145 -10.06 -4.68 -1.01
C VAL A 145 -9.61 -3.30 -1.50
N ALA A 146 -10.45 -2.63 -2.29
CA ALA A 146 -10.15 -1.34 -2.90
C ALA A 146 -9.93 -0.25 -1.85
N LEU A 147 -10.86 -0.08 -0.90
CA LEU A 147 -10.74 0.95 0.12
C LEU A 147 -9.58 0.68 1.09
N THR A 148 -9.26 -0.58 1.40
CA THR A 148 -8.06 -0.92 2.19
C THR A 148 -6.79 -0.42 1.49
N ASN A 149 -6.69 -0.63 0.17
CA ASN A 149 -5.55 -0.15 -0.63
C ASN A 149 -5.50 1.37 -0.69
N VAL A 150 -6.65 2.04 -0.90
CA VAL A 150 -6.73 3.51 -0.87
C VAL A 150 -6.28 4.04 0.48
N GLY A 151 -6.68 3.42 1.59
CA GLY A 151 -6.24 3.80 2.93
C GLY A 151 -4.72 3.73 3.10
N SER A 152 -4.08 2.67 2.60
CA SER A 152 -2.60 2.56 2.62
C SER A 152 -1.91 3.57 1.70
N MET A 153 -2.48 3.86 0.53
CA MET A 153 -1.97 4.91 -0.36
C MET A 153 -2.05 6.29 0.31
N LEU A 154 -3.19 6.63 0.92
CA LEU A 154 -3.36 7.89 1.65
C LEU A 154 -2.39 7.98 2.84
N ALA A 155 -2.20 6.89 3.57
CA ALA A 155 -1.22 6.80 4.64
C ALA A 155 0.18 7.14 4.14
N SER A 156 0.62 6.48 3.08
CA SER A 156 2.01 6.55 2.61
C SER A 156 2.31 7.84 1.82
N LEU A 157 1.36 8.31 1.01
CA LEU A 157 1.60 9.41 0.06
C LEU A 157 1.13 10.78 0.56
N VAL A 158 0.20 10.81 1.52
CA VAL A 158 -0.41 12.06 1.99
C VAL A 158 -0.13 12.27 3.47
N VAL A 159 -0.58 11.34 4.32
CA VAL A 159 -0.57 11.55 5.77
C VAL A 159 0.83 11.44 6.35
N PHE A 160 1.62 10.44 5.95
CA PHE A 160 2.98 10.29 6.46
C PHE A 160 3.89 11.49 6.12
N PRO A 161 3.95 11.95 4.85
CA PRO A 161 4.68 13.19 4.53
C PRO A 161 4.18 14.41 5.30
N ALA A 162 2.87 14.51 5.57
CA ALA A 162 2.29 15.62 6.32
C ALA A 162 2.70 15.64 7.80
N ILE A 163 2.91 14.47 8.43
CA ILE A 163 3.34 14.39 9.84
C ILE A 163 4.86 14.36 10.01
N LEU A 164 5.61 14.12 8.93
CA LEU A 164 7.08 14.04 8.97
C LEU A 164 7.75 15.29 9.61
N PRO A 165 7.30 16.53 9.36
CA PRO A 165 7.86 17.70 10.05
C PRO A 165 7.73 17.63 11.57
N TRP A 166 6.64 17.06 12.08
CA TRP A 166 6.42 16.90 13.52
C TRP A 166 7.28 15.78 14.09
N LEU A 167 7.36 14.64 13.39
CA LEU A 167 8.25 13.53 13.78
C LEU A 167 9.72 13.95 13.80
N SER A 168 10.11 14.87 12.91
CA SER A 168 11.51 15.30 12.77
C SER A 168 11.83 16.52 13.64
N ALA A 169 10.90 17.03 14.44
CA ALA A 169 11.09 18.28 15.18
C ALA A 169 12.30 18.24 16.10
N ASP A 170 12.52 17.11 16.79
CA ASP A 170 13.59 16.93 17.77
C ASP A 170 14.99 16.86 17.14
N ILE A 171 15.08 16.55 15.85
CA ILE A 171 16.36 16.45 15.11
C ILE A 171 16.66 17.68 14.25
N GLY A 172 15.83 18.73 14.30
CA GLY A 172 16.00 19.93 13.47
C GLY A 172 15.09 20.01 12.24
N GLY A 173 14.03 19.19 12.20
CA GLY A 173 13.00 19.21 11.17
C GLY A 173 13.36 18.38 9.92
N VAL A 174 12.56 18.55 8.86
CA VAL A 174 12.72 17.77 7.61
C VAL A 174 14.07 18.03 6.91
N ALA A 175 14.67 19.21 7.11
CA ALA A 175 15.99 19.53 6.58
C ALA A 175 17.07 18.59 7.14
N ALA A 176 17.03 18.33 8.46
CA ALA A 176 17.95 17.40 9.11
C ALA A 176 17.80 15.96 8.60
N VAL A 177 16.58 15.54 8.23
CA VAL A 177 16.37 14.25 7.56
C VAL A 177 17.13 14.19 6.24
N GLY A 178 17.09 15.26 5.44
CA GLY A 178 17.85 15.38 4.20
C GLY A 178 19.36 15.29 4.42
N ASP A 179 19.86 16.01 5.42
CA ASP A 179 21.29 16.00 5.78
C ASP A 179 21.74 14.60 6.20
N LEU A 180 20.95 13.91 7.04
CA LEU A 180 21.20 12.52 7.46
C LEU A 180 21.24 11.56 6.26
N LEU A 181 20.34 11.73 5.28
CA LEU A 181 20.34 10.89 4.07
C LEU A 181 21.58 11.12 3.21
N VAL A 182 22.02 12.37 3.05
CA VAL A 182 23.24 12.71 2.29
C VAL A 182 24.48 12.18 3.01
N GLU A 183 24.57 12.40 4.31
CA GLU A 183 25.70 11.96 5.11
C GLU A 183 25.77 10.43 5.18
N GLY A 184 24.62 9.76 5.33
CA GLY A 184 24.54 8.32 5.26
C GLY A 184 25.00 7.75 3.92
N ALA A 185 24.76 8.46 2.81
CA ALA A 185 25.24 8.05 1.50
C ALA A 185 26.76 8.19 1.38
N ARG A 186 27.35 9.25 1.95
CA ARG A 186 28.81 9.43 2.02
C ARG A 186 29.47 8.37 2.88
N ASN A 187 28.99 8.20 4.11
CA ASN A 187 29.51 7.19 5.06
C ASN A 187 29.39 5.77 4.49
N GLY A 188 28.27 5.47 3.83
CA GLY A 188 28.06 4.20 3.14
C GLY A 188 29.07 3.99 2.00
N ALA A 189 29.30 5.01 1.17
CA ALA A 189 30.27 4.93 0.08
C ALA A 189 31.71 4.75 0.59
N GLU A 190 32.11 5.48 1.63
CA GLU A 190 33.43 5.34 2.26
C GLU A 190 33.64 3.94 2.87
N THR A 191 32.62 3.41 3.56
CA THR A 191 32.66 2.07 4.14
C THR A 191 32.79 1.01 3.04
N LEU A 192 32.01 1.12 1.97
CA LEU A 192 32.10 0.19 0.83
C LEU A 192 33.47 0.27 0.16
N TRP A 193 34.00 1.47 -0.04
CA TRP A 193 35.32 1.67 -0.63
C TRP A 193 36.42 1.04 0.23
N GLY A 194 36.40 1.27 1.55
CA GLY A 194 37.39 0.71 2.48
C GLY A 194 37.30 -0.81 2.66
N VAL A 195 36.19 -1.45 2.30
CA VAL A 195 36.08 -2.92 2.26
C VAL A 195 36.63 -3.49 0.94
N LEU A 196 36.59 -2.70 -0.14
CA LEU A 196 37.01 -3.13 -1.47
C LEU A 196 38.51 -2.87 -1.76
N THR A 197 39.17 -2.03 -0.96
CA THR A 197 40.60 -1.71 -1.03
C THR A 197 41.35 -2.21 0.18
#